data_AF-A0A556A8Y6-F1
#
_entry.id   AF-A0A556A8Y6-F1
#
_cell.length_a   1.000
_cell.length_b   1.000
_cell.length_c   1.000
_cell.angle_alpha   90.00
_cell.angle_beta   90.00
_cell.angle_gamma   90.00
#
_symmetry.space_group_name_H-M   'P 1'
#
loop_
_entity.id
_entity.type
_entity.pdbx_description
1 polymer ?
#
loop_
_entity_poly.entity_id
_entity_poly.type
_entity_poly.pdbx_seq_one_letter_code
_entity_poly.pdbx_strand_id
1 'polypeptide(L)'
;MRNGLIAALMWLGMLAGCNSEPAYRGVGFIAYNYTPWNIQSINVKDEQGAAASTMQVSPGGGEGSVTCCFTLKGTEFAVEWRGVDGELLRKHLHDGKADSLFFDRHGAVSFPATQIPPGDGPLYLELHIYPDEHMEMALSRKLLGQTRIPIVDTVDWLWRDHRASLGDYRSNAELLRVTAKVLKSAWTKYRIEDGQDLRQYMLLYFTVASDFDSDAQVKAMLERSGRAPGDFAREVAGLPQAKLDQIRKTGAPPGDKNV
;
A
#
# COMPACT_ATOMS: atom_id res chain seq x y z
N MET A 1 -45.57 0.82 46.22
CA MET A 1 -45.06 0.82 44.83
C MET A 1 -43.85 1.75 44.63
N ARG A 2 -42.96 1.92 45.62
CA ARG A 2 -41.85 2.88 45.55
C ARG A 2 -40.44 2.26 45.63
N ASN A 3 -40.35 0.97 45.96
CA ASN A 3 -39.07 0.28 46.16
C ASN A 3 -38.64 -0.57 44.94
N GLY A 4 -39.56 -0.86 44.00
CA GLY A 4 -39.24 -1.59 42.77
C GLY A 4 -38.63 -0.72 41.66
N LEU A 5 -38.91 0.59 41.68
CA LEU A 5 -38.38 1.54 40.69
C LEU A 5 -36.89 1.86 40.91
N ILE A 6 -36.40 1.78 42.14
CA ILE A 6 -35.01 2.08 42.49
C ILE A 6 -34.07 0.93 42.04
N ALA A 7 -34.53 -0.32 42.15
CA ALA A 7 -33.75 -1.48 41.71
C ALA A 7 -33.61 -1.56 40.18
N ALA A 8 -34.65 -1.16 39.43
CA ALA A 8 -34.61 -1.12 37.97
C ALA A 8 -33.66 -0.03 37.43
N LEU A 9 -33.58 1.12 38.10
CA LEU A 9 -32.66 2.21 37.73
C LEU A 9 -31.18 1.88 38.03
N MET A 10 -30.89 1.06 39.05
CA MET A 10 -29.52 0.61 39.32
C MET A 10 -29.02 -0.45 38.33
N TRP A 11 -29.91 -1.27 37.76
CA TRP A 11 -29.55 -2.24 36.72
C TRP A 11 -29.34 -1.61 35.35
N LEU A 12 -30.06 -0.53 35.02
CA LEU A 12 -29.86 0.25 33.80
C LEU A 12 -28.59 1.12 33.83
N GLY A 13 -28.08 1.46 35.02
CA GLY A 13 -26.83 2.21 35.19
C GLY A 13 -25.54 1.39 34.95
N MET A 14 -25.62 0.06 34.92
CA MET A 14 -24.44 -0.82 34.71
C MET A 14 -24.19 -1.18 33.23
N LEU A 15 -25.05 -0.77 32.30
CA LEU A 15 -24.89 -0.99 30.86
C LEU A 15 -24.31 0.20 30.10
N ALA A 16 -24.09 1.33 30.77
CA ALA A 16 -23.18 2.35 30.28
C ALA A 16 -21.75 1.86 30.53
N GLY A 17 -21.30 0.89 29.74
CA GLY A 17 -19.89 0.53 29.67
C GLY A 17 -19.12 1.83 29.46
N CYS A 18 -18.23 2.16 30.39
CA CYS A 18 -17.19 3.15 30.19
C CYS A 18 -16.33 2.69 29.02
N ASN A 19 -16.77 2.89 27.78
CA ASN A 19 -15.91 2.85 26.63
C ASN A 19 -15.10 4.14 26.67
N SER A 20 -14.11 4.16 27.58
CA SER A 20 -13.04 5.13 27.49
C SER A 20 -12.44 5.01 26.10
N GLU A 21 -12.29 6.16 25.45
CA GLU A 21 -11.65 6.28 24.16
C GLU A 21 -10.31 5.49 24.13
N PRO A 22 -10.03 4.70 23.07
CA PRO A 22 -8.82 3.88 23.04
C PRO A 22 -7.57 4.75 23.09
N ALA A 23 -6.54 4.26 23.78
CA ALA A 23 -5.25 4.93 23.91
C ALA A 23 -4.13 3.97 23.53
N TYR A 24 -3.43 4.29 22.45
CA TYR A 24 -2.29 3.53 21.92
C TYR A 24 -1.01 4.15 22.48
N ARG A 25 -0.45 3.56 23.54
CA ARG A 25 0.68 4.13 24.29
C ARG A 25 1.98 3.39 24.02
N GLY A 26 3.08 4.14 23.91
CA GLY A 26 4.41 3.58 23.74
C GLY A 26 4.57 2.78 22.44
N VAL A 27 3.79 3.13 21.41
CA VAL A 27 3.81 2.40 20.14
C VAL A 27 4.98 2.85 19.26
N GLY A 28 5.59 1.90 18.57
CA GLY A 28 6.37 2.20 17.37
C GLY A 28 5.41 2.51 16.22
N PHE A 29 5.80 3.37 15.30
CA PHE A 29 5.03 3.73 14.11
C PHE A 29 5.76 3.24 12.86
N ILE A 30 5.02 2.54 12.00
CA ILE A 30 5.48 2.02 10.71
C ILE A 30 4.51 2.50 9.65
N ALA A 31 5.01 3.04 8.55
CA ALA A 31 4.18 3.40 7.40
C ALA A 31 4.59 2.59 6.17
N TYR A 32 3.63 1.88 5.57
CA TYR A 32 3.78 1.13 4.33
C TYR A 32 3.30 1.98 3.16
N ASN A 33 4.21 2.26 2.22
CA ASN A 33 3.91 3.10 1.06
C ASN A 33 3.70 2.24 -0.19
N TYR A 34 2.44 2.08 -0.61
CA TYR A 34 2.08 1.44 -1.88
C TYR A 34 1.76 2.45 -3.00
N THR A 35 1.95 3.74 -2.73
CA THR A 35 1.81 4.79 -3.75
C THR A 35 2.99 4.77 -4.72
N PRO A 36 2.86 5.39 -5.91
CA PRO A 36 4.00 5.58 -6.81
C PRO A 36 4.97 6.68 -6.37
N TRP A 37 4.73 7.33 -5.23
CA TRP A 37 5.44 8.53 -4.82
C TRP A 37 6.53 8.22 -3.79
N ASN A 38 7.63 8.96 -3.85
CA ASN A 38 8.56 9.01 -2.72
C ASN A 38 7.94 9.91 -1.64
N ILE A 39 7.64 9.34 -0.47
CA ILE A 39 7.07 10.10 0.64
C ILE A 39 8.20 10.64 1.50
N GLN A 40 8.29 11.96 1.62
CA GLN A 40 9.29 12.66 2.41
C GLN A 40 8.95 12.60 3.90
N SER A 41 7.69 12.82 4.25
CA SER A 41 7.21 12.83 5.63
C SER A 41 5.75 12.39 5.71
N ILE A 42 5.41 11.78 6.84
CA ILE A 42 4.05 11.36 7.22
C ILE A 42 3.85 11.79 8.67
N ASN A 43 2.70 12.39 8.96
CA ASN A 43 2.23 12.70 10.30
C ASN A 43 0.80 12.19 10.48
N VAL A 44 0.56 11.39 11.51
CA VAL A 44 -0.75 10.92 11.94
C VAL A 44 -1.09 11.61 13.25
N LYS A 45 -2.15 12.41 13.28
CA LYS A 45 -2.55 13.22 14.43
C LYS A 45 -3.87 12.71 14.99
N ASP A 46 -3.96 12.60 16.31
CA ASP A 46 -5.26 12.44 16.98
C ASP A 46 -5.99 13.79 17.14
N GLU A 47 -7.25 13.74 17.55
CA GLU A 47 -8.08 14.94 17.79
C GLU A 47 -7.51 15.86 18.88
N GLN A 48 -6.65 15.33 19.74
CA GLN A 48 -6.03 16.05 20.84
C GLN A 48 -4.68 16.68 20.43
N GLY A 49 -4.27 16.50 19.18
CA GLY A 49 -3.07 17.08 18.59
C GLY A 49 -1.78 16.29 18.85
N ALA A 50 -1.83 15.14 19.51
CA ALA A 50 -0.67 14.26 19.59
C ALA A 50 -0.41 13.63 18.21
N ALA A 51 0.86 13.43 17.86
CA ALA A 51 1.24 13.00 16.52
C ALA A 51 2.26 11.87 16.54
N ALA A 52 2.06 10.87 15.67
CA ALA A 52 3.07 9.91 15.26
C ALA A 52 3.61 10.30 13.88
N SER A 53 4.92 10.22 13.68
CA SER A 53 5.52 10.65 12.42
C SER A 53 6.64 9.74 11.95
N THR A 54 6.80 9.64 10.63
CA THR A 54 7.92 8.97 9.97
C THR A 54 8.30 9.70 8.69
N MET A 55 9.44 9.35 8.11
CA MET A 55 10.03 10.07 6.98
C MET A 55 10.71 9.12 5.99
N GLN A 56 10.94 9.61 4.77
CA GLN A 56 11.71 8.93 3.73
C GLN A 56 11.20 7.51 3.39
N VAL A 57 9.89 7.40 3.14
CA VAL A 57 9.25 6.13 2.79
C VAL A 57 9.12 6.03 1.27
N SER A 58 10.01 5.28 0.63
CA SER A 58 9.95 5.03 -0.82
C SER A 58 8.78 4.12 -1.19
N PRO A 59 8.36 4.06 -2.47
CA PRO A 59 7.41 3.04 -2.95
C PRO A 59 7.86 1.63 -2.59
N GLY A 60 6.95 0.82 -2.08
CA GLY A 60 7.22 -0.53 -1.55
C GLY A 60 8.00 -0.55 -0.23
N GLY A 61 8.35 0.62 0.33
CA GLY A 61 9.06 0.75 1.59
C GLY A 61 8.13 0.83 2.80
N GLY A 62 8.73 0.74 3.99
CA GLY A 62 8.04 0.84 5.27
C GLY A 62 8.40 -0.30 6.21
N GLU A 63 8.41 -1.52 5.69
CA GLU A 63 8.74 -2.72 6.45
C GLU A 63 10.12 -2.61 7.13
N GLY A 64 10.18 -2.93 8.42
CA GLY A 64 11.41 -2.82 9.22
C GLY A 64 11.82 -1.40 9.63
N SER A 65 11.16 -0.35 9.15
CA SER A 65 11.45 1.04 9.52
C SER A 65 10.48 1.54 10.58
N VAL A 66 10.98 1.69 11.81
CA VAL A 66 10.17 2.10 12.97
C VAL A 66 10.64 3.46 13.45
N THR A 67 9.71 4.37 13.65
CA THR A 67 9.89 5.55 14.51
C THR A 67 9.15 5.33 15.83
N CYS A 68 9.66 5.87 16.92
CA CYS A 68 9.08 5.63 18.25
C CYS A 68 9.25 6.89 19.12
N CYS A 69 8.65 7.01 20.31
CA CYS A 69 7.69 6.16 21.03
C CYS A 69 6.41 6.98 21.20
N PHE A 70 5.39 6.70 20.40
CA PHE A 70 4.25 7.61 20.29
C PHE A 70 3.13 7.23 21.25
N THR A 71 2.31 8.22 21.58
CA THR A 71 1.02 8.03 22.24
C THR A 71 -0.03 8.73 21.41
N LEU A 72 -1.02 7.97 20.98
CA LEU A 72 -2.17 8.46 20.23
C LEU A 72 -3.46 7.98 20.91
N LYS A 73 -4.52 8.76 20.80
CA LYS A 73 -5.84 8.44 21.37
C LYS A 73 -6.93 8.59 20.33
N GLY A 74 -8.07 7.96 20.57
CA GLY A 74 -9.21 8.08 19.70
C GLY A 74 -9.30 7.04 18.61
N THR A 75 -10.36 7.18 17.83
CA THR A 75 -10.68 6.30 16.70
C THR A 75 -10.60 7.02 15.37
N GLU A 76 -10.39 8.33 15.35
CA GLU A 76 -10.29 9.13 14.14
C GLU A 76 -8.95 9.85 14.11
N PHE A 77 -8.24 9.72 13.00
CA PHE A 77 -6.91 10.26 12.84
C PHE A 77 -6.79 11.10 11.57
N ALA A 78 -6.25 12.31 11.70
CA ALA A 78 -5.87 13.12 10.56
C ALA A 78 -4.48 12.67 10.07
N VAL A 79 -4.35 12.43 8.77
CA VAL A 79 -3.08 12.03 8.15
C VAL A 79 -2.62 13.10 7.19
N GLU A 80 -1.41 13.59 7.39
CA GLU A 80 -0.73 14.54 6.52
C GLU A 80 0.52 13.89 5.97
N TRP A 81 0.71 13.90 4.66
CA TRP A 81 1.95 13.42 4.07
C TRP A 81 2.41 14.28 2.91
N ARG A 82 3.73 14.34 2.74
CA ARG A 82 4.39 15.12 1.70
C ARG A 82 5.13 14.19 0.77
N GLY A 83 4.86 14.27 -0.52
CA GLY A 83 5.40 13.37 -1.52
C GLY A 83 6.00 14.08 -2.73
N VAL A 84 6.67 13.30 -3.56
CA VAL A 84 7.23 13.76 -4.84
C VAL A 84 7.34 12.59 -5.82
N ASP A 85 7.19 12.87 -7.12
CA ASP A 85 7.57 11.89 -8.16
C ASP A 85 9.10 11.77 -8.17
N GLY A 86 9.60 10.58 -7.82
CA GLY A 86 11.03 10.32 -7.71
C GLY A 86 11.80 10.45 -9.02
N GLU A 87 11.19 10.15 -10.17
CA GLU A 87 11.83 10.34 -11.48
C GLU A 87 11.87 11.82 -11.86
N LEU A 88 10.80 12.56 -11.57
CA LEU A 88 10.76 13.99 -11.83
C LEU A 88 11.78 14.73 -10.94
N LEU A 89 11.80 14.42 -9.64
CA LEU A 89 12.76 15.00 -8.70
C LEU A 89 14.20 14.79 -9.17
N ARG A 90 14.54 13.58 -9.62
CA ARG A 90 15.89 13.24 -10.10
C ARG A 90 16.34 14.10 -11.27
N LYS A 91 15.42 14.51 -12.16
CA LYS A 91 15.73 15.40 -13.30
C LYS A 91 16.05 16.83 -12.87
N HIS A 92 15.62 17.23 -11.68
CA HIS A 92 15.67 18.61 -11.17
C HIS A 92 16.53 18.77 -9.90
N LEU A 93 17.39 17.79 -9.58
CA LEU A 93 18.27 17.84 -8.39
C LEU A 93 19.31 18.97 -8.46
N HIS A 94 19.66 19.44 -9.66
CA HIS A 94 20.78 20.38 -9.87
C HIS A 94 20.35 21.70 -10.53
N ASP A 95 19.07 21.91 -10.79
CA ASP A 95 18.56 23.12 -11.46
C ASP A 95 17.74 24.04 -10.55
N GLY A 96 17.74 23.76 -9.24
CA GLY A 96 17.07 24.56 -8.22
C GLY A 96 15.55 24.39 -8.16
N LYS A 97 14.95 23.47 -8.94
CA LYS A 97 13.50 23.27 -8.98
C LYS A 97 13.00 22.16 -8.06
N ALA A 98 13.89 21.43 -7.39
CA ALA A 98 13.54 20.30 -6.54
C ALA A 98 12.40 20.59 -5.54
N ASP A 99 12.48 21.72 -4.82
CA ASP A 99 11.52 22.06 -3.77
C ASP A 99 10.11 22.32 -4.29
N SER A 100 9.97 22.83 -5.52
CA SER A 100 8.66 23.12 -6.12
C SER A 100 7.95 21.89 -6.68
N LEU A 101 8.58 20.71 -6.65
CA LEU A 101 8.01 19.45 -7.12
C LEU A 101 7.29 18.69 -6.02
N PHE A 102 7.56 19.03 -4.76
CA PHE A 102 6.89 18.41 -3.63
C PHE A 102 5.44 18.85 -3.57
N PHE A 103 4.59 17.92 -3.18
CA PHE A 103 3.18 18.16 -2.95
C PHE A 103 2.78 17.65 -1.58
N ASP A 104 1.78 18.29 -0.99
CA ASP A 104 1.20 17.89 0.28
C ASP A 104 -0.15 17.20 0.04
N ARG A 105 -0.49 16.27 0.93
CA ARG A 105 -1.74 15.52 0.94
C ARG A 105 -2.27 15.44 2.35
N HIS A 106 -3.59 15.50 2.43
CA HIS A 106 -4.35 15.44 3.67
C HIS A 106 -5.43 14.39 3.51
N GLY A 107 -5.61 13.55 4.52
CA GLY A 107 -6.69 12.59 4.58
C GLY A 107 -7.06 12.28 6.02
N ALA A 108 -8.01 11.38 6.19
CA ALA A 108 -8.42 10.87 7.48
C ALA A 108 -8.48 9.35 7.42
N VAL A 109 -8.24 8.71 8.57
CA VAL A 109 -8.39 7.27 8.72
C VAL A 109 -9.14 6.99 10.02
N SER A 110 -10.20 6.20 9.91
CA SER A 110 -10.92 5.67 11.06
C SER A 110 -10.24 4.37 11.48
N PHE A 111 -9.90 4.29 12.76
CA PHE A 111 -9.31 3.13 13.39
C PHE A 111 -10.12 2.79 14.65
N PRO A 112 -11.14 1.92 14.53
CA PRO A 112 -12.02 1.60 15.65
C PRO A 112 -11.23 0.99 16.79
N ALA A 113 -11.80 1.00 17.99
CA ALA A 113 -11.20 0.41 19.18
C ALA A 113 -10.79 -1.04 18.90
N THR A 114 -9.50 -1.25 18.67
CA THR A 114 -8.94 -2.52 18.21
C THR A 114 -8.24 -3.22 19.36
N GLN A 115 -8.49 -4.52 19.50
CA GLN A 115 -7.82 -5.31 20.52
C GLN A 115 -6.30 -5.32 20.28
N ILE A 116 -5.54 -4.97 21.31
CA ILE A 116 -4.08 -5.03 21.24
C ILE A 116 -3.67 -6.51 21.05
N PRO A 117 -2.88 -6.84 20.03
CA PRO A 117 -2.42 -8.21 19.80
C PRO A 117 -1.65 -8.75 21.03
N PRO A 118 -1.83 -10.04 21.39
CA PRO A 118 -1.14 -10.62 22.54
C PRO A 118 0.36 -10.75 22.30
N GLY A 119 1.13 -10.85 23.40
CA GLY A 119 2.58 -11.07 23.38
C GLY A 119 3.39 -9.92 24.00
N ASP A 120 4.70 -10.15 24.17
CA ASP A 120 5.59 -9.26 24.91
C ASP A 120 6.50 -8.41 24.00
N GLY A 121 6.45 -8.63 22.68
CA GLY A 121 7.20 -7.82 21.71
C GLY A 121 6.70 -6.38 21.63
N PRO A 122 7.46 -5.45 21.03
CA PRO A 122 7.01 -4.07 20.84
C PRO A 122 5.67 -4.00 20.11
N LEU A 123 4.83 -3.03 20.50
CA LEU A 123 3.57 -2.76 19.81
C LEU A 123 3.82 -1.75 18.69
N TYR A 124 3.43 -2.11 17.47
CA TYR A 124 3.52 -1.26 16.29
C TYR A 124 2.14 -0.80 15.87
N LEU A 125 2.04 0.50 15.62
CA LEU A 125 0.94 1.14 14.90
C LEU A 125 1.36 1.25 13.44
N GLU A 126 0.60 0.61 12.58
CA GLU A 126 0.85 0.53 11.15
C GLU A 126 -0.08 1.48 10.41
N LEU A 127 0.45 2.22 9.44
CA LEU A 127 -0.31 2.96 8.46
C LEU A 127 -0.01 2.39 7.07
N HIS A 128 -1.02 1.87 6.39
CA HIS A 128 -0.91 1.43 5.00
C HIS A 128 -1.49 2.52 4.10
N ILE A 129 -0.69 3.04 3.18
CA ILE A 129 -1.12 4.03 2.18
C ILE A 129 -1.14 3.32 0.82
N TYR A 130 -2.33 3.11 0.28
CA TYR A 130 -2.56 2.32 -0.92
C TYR A 130 -2.36 3.10 -2.23
N PRO A 131 -2.33 2.44 -3.40
CA PRO A 131 -2.01 3.11 -4.67
C PRO A 131 -3.00 4.22 -5.09
N ASP A 132 -4.27 4.12 -4.68
CA ASP A 132 -5.32 5.13 -4.83
C ASP A 132 -5.43 6.08 -3.63
N GLU A 133 -4.39 6.13 -2.79
CA GLU A 133 -4.23 7.02 -1.63
C GLU A 133 -5.21 6.77 -0.47
N HIS A 134 -6.05 5.72 -0.55
CA HIS A 134 -6.80 5.28 0.63
C HIS A 134 -5.84 4.74 1.69
N MET A 135 -6.25 4.86 2.95
CA MET A 135 -5.40 4.56 4.10
C MET A 135 -6.10 3.63 5.06
N GLU A 136 -5.33 2.71 5.63
CA GLU A 136 -5.80 1.79 6.66
C GLU A 136 -4.78 1.70 7.79
N MET A 137 -5.29 1.53 9.00
CA MET A 137 -4.45 1.35 10.19
C MET A 137 -4.57 -0.07 10.75
N ALA A 138 -3.49 -0.54 11.37
CA ALA A 138 -3.45 -1.83 12.05
C ALA A 138 -2.53 -1.78 13.28
N LEU A 139 -2.67 -2.80 14.14
CA LEU A 139 -1.76 -3.05 15.26
C LEU A 139 -1.08 -4.40 15.06
N SER A 140 0.23 -4.44 15.31
CA SER A 140 1.00 -5.68 15.27
C SER A 140 2.07 -5.71 16.35
N ARG A 141 2.59 -6.90 16.61
CA ARG A 141 3.86 -7.10 17.35
C ARG A 141 4.96 -7.65 16.46
N LYS A 142 4.72 -7.71 15.15
CA LYS A 142 5.67 -8.19 14.16
C LYS A 142 6.25 -7.01 13.42
N LEU A 143 7.57 -6.93 13.40
CA LEU A 143 8.29 -5.93 12.62
C LEU A 143 8.27 -6.26 11.10
N LEU A 144 8.13 -7.55 10.77
CA LEU A 144 8.22 -8.10 9.41
C LEU A 144 7.00 -8.98 9.11
N GLY A 145 6.73 -9.17 7.82
CA GLY A 145 5.62 -9.93 7.26
C GLY A 145 4.28 -9.20 7.28
N GLN A 146 4.26 -7.87 7.37
CA GLN A 146 3.01 -7.08 7.40
C GLN A 146 2.75 -6.34 6.07
N THR A 147 3.69 -6.44 5.12
CA THR A 147 3.51 -5.95 3.75
C THR A 147 2.32 -6.65 3.08
N ARG A 148 1.33 -5.86 2.64
CA ARG A 148 0.12 -6.35 1.96
C ARG A 148 0.30 -6.47 0.46
N ILE A 149 0.94 -5.48 -0.17
CA ILE A 149 1.27 -5.49 -1.59
C ILE A 149 2.79 -5.66 -1.75
N PRO A 150 3.28 -6.81 -2.27
CA PRO A 150 4.69 -7.14 -2.29
C PRO A 150 5.42 -6.52 -3.49
N ILE A 151 5.53 -5.19 -3.52
CA ILE A 151 6.16 -4.44 -4.64
C ILE A 151 7.64 -4.79 -4.76
N VAL A 152 8.39 -4.71 -3.67
CA VAL A 152 9.85 -4.97 -3.65
C VAL A 152 10.14 -6.41 -4.06
N ASP A 153 9.43 -7.38 -3.48
CA ASP A 153 9.59 -8.79 -3.84
C ASP A 153 9.25 -9.07 -5.32
N THR A 154 8.30 -8.34 -5.89
CA THR A 154 7.95 -8.46 -7.31
C THR A 154 9.06 -7.90 -8.20
N VAL A 155 9.61 -6.74 -7.84
CA VAL A 155 10.74 -6.12 -8.55
C VAL A 155 11.98 -6.98 -8.48
N ASP A 156 12.31 -7.51 -7.30
CA ASP A 156 13.46 -8.38 -7.10
C ASP A 156 13.31 -9.69 -7.88
N TRP A 157 12.10 -10.26 -7.91
CA TRP A 157 11.81 -11.42 -8.75
C TRP A 157 11.97 -11.13 -10.24
N LEU A 158 11.40 -10.02 -10.76
CA LEU A 158 11.58 -9.60 -12.15
C LEU A 158 13.05 -9.37 -12.50
N TRP A 159 13.77 -8.66 -11.62
CA TRP A 159 15.15 -8.30 -11.83
C TRP A 159 16.07 -9.51 -11.79
N ARG A 160 15.81 -10.48 -10.91
CA ARG A 160 16.63 -11.71 -10.79
C ARG A 160 16.32 -12.70 -11.91
N ASP A 161 15.04 -12.96 -12.17
CA ASP A 161 14.62 -14.12 -12.97
C ASP A 161 14.30 -13.76 -14.43
N HIS A 162 14.03 -12.47 -14.70
CA HIS A 162 13.61 -11.99 -16.03
C HIS A 162 14.48 -10.86 -16.59
N ARG A 163 15.69 -10.66 -16.04
CA ARG A 163 16.58 -9.53 -16.38
C ARG A 163 16.79 -9.30 -17.88
N ALA A 164 16.98 -10.39 -18.62
CA ALA A 164 17.27 -10.36 -20.06
C ALA A 164 16.07 -9.84 -20.89
N SER A 165 14.86 -9.96 -20.36
CA SER A 165 13.62 -9.55 -21.01
C SER A 165 13.18 -8.14 -20.66
N LEU A 166 13.85 -7.47 -19.71
CA LEU A 166 13.51 -6.12 -19.26
C LEU A 166 14.09 -5.01 -20.16
N GLY A 167 14.78 -5.32 -21.26
CA GLY A 167 15.36 -4.32 -22.16
C GLY A 167 16.29 -3.33 -21.44
N ASP A 168 16.04 -2.03 -21.61
CA ASP A 168 16.90 -0.91 -21.20
C ASP A 168 16.65 -0.40 -19.77
N TYR A 169 16.08 -1.23 -18.88
CA TYR A 169 16.05 -0.87 -17.45
C TYR A 169 17.47 -0.99 -16.86
N ARG A 170 17.95 0.11 -16.29
CA ARG A 170 19.36 0.23 -15.84
C ARG A 170 19.58 -0.34 -14.44
N SER A 171 18.54 -0.35 -13.61
CA SER A 171 18.61 -0.85 -12.24
C SER A 171 17.25 -1.33 -11.73
N ASN A 172 17.27 -2.14 -10.67
CA ASN A 172 16.08 -2.49 -9.91
C ASN A 172 15.38 -1.24 -9.33
N ALA A 173 16.12 -0.19 -8.98
CA ALA A 173 15.53 1.07 -8.52
C ALA A 173 14.74 1.82 -9.61
N GLU A 174 15.20 1.80 -10.87
CA GLU A 174 14.41 2.32 -12.00
C GLU A 174 13.16 1.46 -12.23
N LEU A 175 13.32 0.13 -12.17
CA LEU A 175 12.21 -0.81 -12.30
C LEU A 175 11.16 -0.63 -11.20
N LEU A 176 11.58 -0.42 -9.94
CA LEU A 176 10.70 -0.20 -8.80
C LEU A 176 9.78 1.02 -9.00
N ARG A 177 10.33 2.14 -9.48
CA ARG A 177 9.55 3.37 -9.69
C ARG A 177 8.48 3.16 -10.76
N VAL A 178 8.82 2.50 -11.87
CA VAL A 178 7.83 2.20 -12.92
C VAL A 178 6.81 1.17 -12.41
N THR A 179 7.26 0.13 -11.72
CA THR A 179 6.38 -0.90 -11.12
C THR A 179 5.34 -0.27 -10.19
N ALA A 180 5.73 0.68 -9.35
CA ALA A 180 4.79 1.36 -8.46
C ALA A 180 3.73 2.20 -9.21
N LYS A 181 4.10 2.82 -10.35
CA LYS A 181 3.16 3.53 -11.23
C LYS A 181 2.20 2.59 -11.94
N VAL A 182 2.72 1.48 -12.48
CA VAL A 182 1.92 0.42 -13.09
C VAL A 182 0.97 -0.20 -12.07
N LEU A 183 1.43 -0.40 -10.83
CA LEU A 183 0.61 -0.94 -9.74
C LEU A 183 -0.59 -0.05 -9.46
N LYS A 184 -0.44 1.28 -9.48
CA LYS A 184 -1.58 2.18 -9.32
C LYS A 184 -2.68 1.90 -10.34
N SER A 185 -2.32 1.66 -11.60
CA SER A 185 -3.27 1.26 -12.63
C SER A 185 -3.88 -0.12 -12.36
N ALA A 186 -3.05 -1.11 -12.03
CA ALA A 186 -3.47 -2.48 -11.74
C ALA A 186 -4.45 -2.54 -10.54
N TRP A 187 -4.16 -1.79 -9.48
CA TRP A 187 -4.99 -1.62 -8.30
C TRP A 187 -6.31 -0.94 -8.64
N THR A 188 -6.26 0.20 -9.31
CA THR A 188 -7.46 1.02 -9.58
C THR A 188 -8.42 0.30 -10.54
N LYS A 189 -7.89 -0.39 -11.55
CA LYS A 189 -8.72 -1.11 -12.54
C LYS A 189 -9.17 -2.49 -12.06
N TYR A 190 -8.29 -3.25 -11.39
CA TYR A 190 -8.47 -4.69 -11.19
C TYR A 190 -8.26 -5.17 -9.75
N ARG A 191 -7.99 -4.25 -8.81
CA ARG A 191 -7.74 -4.53 -7.37
C ARG A 191 -6.72 -5.64 -7.15
N ILE A 192 -5.61 -5.60 -7.90
CA ILE A 192 -4.51 -6.58 -7.73
C ILE A 192 -3.74 -6.26 -6.45
N GLU A 193 -3.78 -7.21 -5.52
CA GLU A 193 -3.07 -7.18 -4.23
C GLU A 193 -2.19 -8.43 -4.05
N ASP A 194 -2.71 -9.59 -4.44
CA ASP A 194 -2.02 -10.87 -4.34
C ASP A 194 -0.66 -10.87 -5.05
N GLY A 195 0.34 -11.43 -4.38
CA GLY A 195 1.71 -11.41 -4.87
C GLY A 195 1.94 -12.21 -6.15
N GLN A 196 1.23 -13.31 -6.36
CA GLN A 196 1.36 -14.09 -7.60
C GLN A 196 0.70 -13.35 -8.76
N ASP A 197 -0.50 -12.81 -8.53
CA ASP A 197 -1.21 -12.01 -9.54
C ASP A 197 -0.41 -10.76 -9.92
N LEU A 198 0.15 -10.07 -8.93
CA LEU A 198 1.01 -8.90 -9.15
C LEU A 198 2.24 -9.26 -9.98
N ARG A 199 2.92 -10.37 -9.67
CA ARG A 199 4.06 -10.85 -10.45
C ARG A 199 3.70 -11.10 -11.90
N GLN A 200 2.61 -11.82 -12.17
CA GLN A 200 2.20 -12.11 -13.54
C GLN A 200 1.74 -10.85 -14.28
N TYR A 201 1.04 -9.93 -13.59
CA TYR A 201 0.63 -8.65 -14.18
C TYR A 201 1.86 -7.84 -14.62
N MET A 202 2.84 -7.72 -13.74
CA MET A 202 4.07 -6.98 -14.04
C MET A 202 4.91 -7.69 -15.10
N LEU A 203 4.99 -9.03 -15.09
CA LEU A 203 5.70 -9.79 -16.11
C LEU A 203 5.13 -9.51 -17.51
N LEU A 204 3.80 -9.55 -17.66
CA LEU A 204 3.16 -9.25 -18.95
C LEU A 204 3.43 -7.80 -19.38
N TYR A 205 3.30 -6.84 -18.46
CA TYR A 205 3.60 -5.44 -18.74
C TYR A 205 5.04 -5.24 -19.24
N PHE A 206 6.02 -5.80 -18.53
CA PHE A 206 7.45 -5.57 -18.79
C PHE A 206 8.03 -6.43 -19.91
N THR A 207 7.38 -7.53 -20.33
CA THR A 207 7.98 -8.49 -21.28
C THR A 207 7.10 -8.87 -22.47
N VAL A 208 5.81 -8.55 -22.42
CA VAL A 208 4.87 -8.86 -23.50
C VAL A 208 4.41 -7.59 -24.18
N ALA A 209 3.63 -6.75 -23.51
CA ALA A 209 3.16 -5.47 -24.01
C ALA A 209 2.71 -4.58 -22.84
N SER A 210 2.99 -3.28 -22.88
CA SER A 210 2.60 -2.37 -21.79
C SER A 210 1.07 -2.17 -21.67
N ASP A 211 0.35 -2.49 -22.74
CA ASP A 211 -1.10 -2.46 -22.88
C ASP A 211 -1.71 -3.86 -23.04
N PHE A 212 -1.03 -4.91 -22.54
CA PHE A 212 -1.46 -6.31 -22.66
C PHE A 212 -2.90 -6.55 -22.16
N ASP A 213 -3.38 -5.73 -21.22
CA ASP A 213 -4.74 -5.76 -20.67
C ASP A 213 -5.81 -5.25 -21.65
N SER A 214 -5.40 -4.80 -22.84
CA SER A 214 -6.28 -4.49 -23.97
C SER A 214 -6.66 -5.73 -24.78
N ASP A 215 -5.92 -6.85 -24.64
CA ASP A 215 -6.30 -8.12 -25.25
C ASP A 215 -7.58 -8.66 -24.60
N ALA A 216 -8.59 -9.01 -25.41
CA ALA A 216 -9.91 -9.40 -24.91
C ALA A 216 -9.89 -10.60 -23.96
N GLN A 217 -8.98 -11.57 -24.18
CA GLN A 217 -8.88 -12.74 -23.32
C GLN A 217 -8.28 -12.35 -21.97
N VAL A 218 -7.18 -11.59 -21.97
CA VAL A 218 -6.52 -11.17 -20.72
C VAL A 218 -7.38 -10.21 -19.92
N LYS A 219 -8.05 -9.28 -20.61
CA LYS A 219 -9.02 -8.37 -20.00
C LYS A 219 -10.14 -9.12 -19.29
N ALA A 220 -10.70 -10.15 -19.92
CA ALA A 220 -11.75 -10.97 -19.31
C ALA A 220 -11.26 -11.70 -18.05
N MET A 221 -9.99 -12.11 -17.99
CA MET A 221 -9.40 -12.70 -16.77
C MET A 221 -9.31 -11.66 -15.65
N LEU A 222 -8.87 -10.44 -15.96
CA LEU A 222 -8.66 -9.35 -15.00
C LEU A 222 -9.98 -8.79 -14.46
N GLU A 223 -10.99 -8.64 -15.31
CA GLU A 223 -12.30 -8.05 -14.97
C GLU A 223 -13.29 -9.07 -14.39
N ARG A 224 -12.91 -10.34 -14.28
CA ARG A 224 -13.82 -11.39 -13.77
C ARG A 224 -14.26 -11.07 -12.34
N SER A 225 -15.57 -10.97 -12.14
CA SER A 225 -16.16 -10.75 -10.81
C SER A 225 -15.89 -11.93 -9.88
N GLY A 226 -15.57 -11.64 -8.62
CA GLY A 226 -15.33 -12.68 -7.60
C GLY A 226 -14.03 -13.46 -7.80
N ARG A 227 -13.08 -12.94 -8.59
CA ARG A 227 -11.73 -13.51 -8.77
C ARG A 227 -11.05 -13.74 -7.42
N ALA A 228 -10.56 -14.95 -7.18
CA ALA A 228 -9.82 -15.28 -5.97
C ALA A 228 -8.34 -14.84 -6.11
N PRO A 229 -7.64 -14.56 -5.00
CA PRO A 229 -6.19 -14.36 -5.00
C PRO A 229 -5.46 -15.49 -5.74
N GLY A 230 -4.63 -15.14 -6.73
CA GLY A 230 -3.84 -16.08 -7.53
C GLY A 230 -4.54 -16.66 -8.76
N ASP A 231 -5.84 -16.36 -8.97
CA ASP A 231 -6.57 -16.81 -10.17
C ASP A 231 -5.92 -16.31 -11.46
N PHE A 232 -5.60 -15.01 -11.50
CA PHE A 232 -5.03 -14.38 -12.68
C PHE A 232 -3.67 -15.00 -13.00
N ALA A 233 -2.85 -15.22 -11.97
CA ALA A 233 -1.56 -15.86 -12.14
C ALA A 233 -1.66 -17.27 -12.72
N ARG A 234 -2.61 -18.09 -12.23
CA ARG A 234 -2.84 -19.44 -12.76
C ARG A 234 -3.29 -19.43 -14.21
N GLU A 235 -4.17 -18.50 -14.57
CA GLU A 235 -4.68 -18.41 -15.94
C GLU A 235 -3.62 -17.94 -16.93
N VAL A 236 -2.81 -16.95 -16.54
CA VAL A 236 -1.67 -16.50 -17.34
C VAL A 236 -0.66 -17.63 -17.53
N ALA A 237 -0.38 -18.42 -16.49
CA ALA A 237 0.50 -19.58 -16.60
C ALA A 237 -0.03 -20.67 -17.57
N GLY A 238 -1.35 -20.71 -17.80
CA GLY A 238 -1.99 -21.60 -18.77
C GLY A 238 -2.10 -21.04 -20.18
N LEU A 239 -1.70 -19.79 -20.43
CA LEU A 239 -1.76 -19.19 -21.76
C LEU A 239 -0.76 -19.86 -22.71
N PRO A 240 -1.17 -20.27 -23.93
CA PRO A 240 -0.25 -20.78 -24.92
C PRO A 240 0.78 -19.71 -25.31
N GLN A 241 2.03 -20.12 -25.56
CA GLN A 241 3.08 -19.18 -26.01
C GLN A 241 2.66 -18.40 -27.26
N ALA A 242 1.96 -19.05 -28.20
CA ALA A 242 1.44 -18.40 -29.40
C ALA A 242 0.49 -17.22 -29.09
N LYS A 243 -0.24 -17.27 -27.97
CA LYS A 243 -1.10 -16.18 -27.51
C LYS A 243 -0.28 -15.01 -26.98
N LEU A 244 0.76 -15.30 -26.18
CA LEU A 244 1.67 -14.27 -25.68
C LEU A 244 2.42 -13.58 -26.83
N ASP A 245 2.86 -14.34 -27.83
CA ASP A 245 3.51 -13.80 -29.02
C ASP A 245 2.56 -12.94 -29.87
N GLN A 246 1.28 -13.34 -29.96
CA GLN A 246 0.25 -12.53 -30.60
C GLN A 246 0.10 -11.18 -29.89
N ILE A 247 -0.07 -11.17 -28.56
CA ILE A 247 -0.23 -9.95 -27.77
C ILE A 247 0.99 -9.04 -27.96
N ARG A 248 2.20 -9.60 -27.86
CA ARG A 248 3.46 -8.86 -28.07
C ARG A 248 3.53 -8.22 -29.46
N LYS A 249 3.03 -8.89 -30.50
CA LYS A 249 3.07 -8.38 -31.88
C LYS A 249 2.09 -7.24 -32.12
N THR A 250 0.95 -7.24 -31.45
CA THR A 250 -0.13 -6.26 -31.68
C THR A 250 -0.19 -5.13 -30.65
N GLY A 251 0.40 -5.33 -29.47
CA GLY A 251 0.40 -4.35 -28.39
C GLY A 251 1.52 -3.31 -28.48
N ALA A 252 1.50 -2.39 -27.54
CA ALA A 252 2.52 -1.39 -27.32
C ALA A 252 3.86 -2.03 -26.88
N PRO A 253 5.01 -1.36 -27.14
CA PRO A 253 6.29 -1.82 -26.64
C PRO A 253 6.25 -2.14 -25.14
N PRO A 254 6.83 -3.27 -24.70
CA PRO A 254 6.79 -3.67 -23.30
C PRO A 254 7.62 -2.74 -22.41
N GLY A 255 7.21 -2.61 -21.16
CA GLY A 255 7.95 -1.88 -20.13
C GLY A 255 8.01 -0.36 -20.34
N ASP A 256 6.95 0.27 -20.83
CA ASP A 256 6.89 1.72 -21.00
C ASP A 256 7.21 2.43 -19.68
N LYS A 257 8.08 3.44 -19.76
CA LYS A 257 8.56 4.25 -18.63
C LYS A 257 7.72 5.53 -18.44
N ASN A 258 6.86 5.87 -19.39
CA ASN A 258 6.08 7.11 -19.40
C ASN A 258 4.63 6.92 -18.92
N VAL A 259 4.44 6.02 -17.95
CA VAL A 259 3.17 5.77 -17.26
C VAL A 259 2.97 6.62 -16.02
#